data_AF-A0A1L8MK62-F1
#
_entry.id   AF-A0A1L8MK62-F1
#
_cell.length_a   1.000
_cell.length_b   1.000
_cell.length_c   1.000
_cell.angle_alpha   90.00
_cell.angle_beta   90.00
_cell.angle_gamma   90.00
#
_symmetry.space_group_name_H-M   'P 1'
#
loop_
_entity.id
_entity.type
_entity.pdbx_description
1 polymer ?
#
loop_
_entity_poly.entity_id
_entity_poly.type
_entity_poly.pdbx_seq_one_letter_code
_entity_poly.pdbx_strand_id
1 'polypeptide(L)'
;MDKKTLFENFQKNWMRLISPFEIEDIEKWIDEDNMPVEVINEALKETVIYNAKNTRYLNRVLNNWKANGIDTVEKVEISRLEFENKKQGKFQKQIGSNIPEWSNPDYKDPDFLEFALGNNYE
;
A
#
# COMPACT_ATOMS: atom_id res chain seq x y z
N MET A 1 19.28 -11.15 -11.24
CA MET A 1 19.75 -9.75 -11.46
C MET A 1 20.93 -9.44 -10.53
N ASP A 2 21.91 -8.62 -10.95
CA ASP A 2 23.10 -8.29 -10.14
C ASP A 2 22.90 -7.03 -9.25
N LYS A 3 23.60 -6.97 -8.09
CA LYS A 3 23.57 -5.81 -7.16
C LYS A 3 23.94 -4.50 -7.86
N LYS A 4 24.96 -4.51 -8.73
CA LYS A 4 25.39 -3.32 -9.49
C LYS A 4 24.27 -2.76 -10.35
N THR A 5 23.59 -3.62 -11.11
CA THR A 5 22.46 -3.24 -11.96
C THR A 5 21.30 -2.70 -11.14
N LEU A 6 21.08 -3.24 -9.93
CA LEU A 6 20.07 -2.73 -9.01
C LEU A 6 20.38 -1.27 -8.63
N PHE A 7 21.59 -0.98 -8.18
CA PHE A 7 21.99 0.38 -7.81
C PHE A 7 21.93 1.35 -8.99
N GLU A 8 22.32 0.92 -10.20
CA GLU A 8 22.17 1.72 -11.42
C GLU A 8 20.69 2.06 -11.70
N ASN A 9 19.79 1.09 -11.51
CA ASN A 9 18.35 1.32 -11.66
C ASN A 9 17.81 2.31 -10.64
N PHE A 10 18.24 2.23 -9.38
CA PHE A 10 17.88 3.21 -8.35
C PHE A 10 18.29 4.62 -8.76
N GLN A 11 19.56 4.82 -9.15
CA GLN A 11 20.07 6.14 -9.56
C GLN A 11 19.31 6.71 -10.76
N LYS A 12 19.05 5.86 -11.77
CA LYS A 12 18.33 6.25 -12.99
C LYS A 12 16.88 6.66 -12.70
N ASN A 13 16.17 5.91 -11.86
CA ASN A 13 14.75 6.16 -11.56
C ASN A 13 14.54 7.31 -10.56
N TRP A 14 15.43 7.43 -9.58
CA TRP A 14 15.39 8.51 -8.60
C TRP A 14 16.03 9.79 -9.10
N MET A 15 16.74 9.73 -10.23
CA MET A 15 17.43 10.86 -10.88
C MET A 15 18.41 11.56 -9.94
N ARG A 16 19.02 10.80 -9.04
CA ARG A 16 20.01 11.27 -8.08
C ARG A 16 20.94 10.14 -7.70
N LEU A 17 22.07 10.51 -7.12
CA LEU A 17 22.95 9.55 -6.47
C LEU A 17 22.29 9.01 -5.19
N ILE A 18 22.57 7.74 -4.92
CA ILE A 18 22.15 7.07 -3.70
C ILE A 18 23.16 7.45 -2.62
N SER A 19 22.67 7.84 -1.45
CA SER A 19 23.51 8.13 -0.30
C SER A 19 24.14 6.83 0.25
N PRO A 20 25.35 6.87 0.83
CA PRO A 20 25.93 5.70 1.49
C PRO A 20 24.98 5.02 2.49
N PHE A 21 24.23 5.81 3.27
CA PHE A 21 23.24 5.27 4.20
C PHE A 21 22.11 4.49 3.52
N GLU A 22 21.70 4.92 2.31
CA GLU A 22 20.67 4.20 1.56
C GLU A 22 21.23 2.93 0.91
N ILE A 23 22.52 2.92 0.56
CA ILE A 23 23.22 1.71 0.11
C ILE A 23 23.23 0.69 1.24
N GLU A 24 23.61 1.10 2.46
CA GLU A 24 23.56 0.22 3.64
C GLU A 24 22.16 -0.35 3.88
N ASP A 25 21.11 0.47 3.76
CA ASP A 25 19.73 -0.01 3.90
C ASP A 25 19.36 -1.04 2.81
N ILE A 26 19.77 -0.81 1.56
CA ILE A 26 19.53 -1.75 0.46
C ILE A 26 20.29 -3.06 0.68
N GLU A 27 21.54 -2.98 1.14
CA GLU A 27 22.37 -4.15 1.45
C GLU A 27 21.76 -4.98 2.58
N LYS A 28 21.21 -4.35 3.62
CA LYS A 28 20.49 -5.04 4.71
C LYS A 28 19.31 -5.87 4.19
N TRP A 29 18.51 -5.34 3.26
CA TRP A 29 17.40 -6.13 2.72
C TRP A 29 17.87 -7.36 1.94
N ILE A 30 19.02 -7.28 1.28
CA ILE A 30 19.56 -8.42 0.51
C ILE A 30 20.21 -9.43 1.45
N ASP A 31 21.04 -8.97 2.39
CA ASP A 31 21.92 -9.83 3.16
C ASP A 31 21.28 -10.28 4.49
N GLU A 32 20.51 -9.41 5.18
CA GLU A 32 19.83 -9.77 6.44
C GLU A 32 18.44 -10.37 6.18
N ASP A 33 17.63 -9.72 5.34
CA ASP A 33 16.27 -10.16 5.07
C ASP A 33 16.20 -11.27 4.00
N ASN A 34 17.32 -11.61 3.36
CA ASN A 34 17.43 -12.59 2.27
C ASN A 34 16.42 -12.32 1.13
N MET A 35 16.07 -11.05 0.90
CA MET A 35 15.14 -10.69 -0.16
C MET A 35 15.85 -10.73 -1.51
N PRO A 36 15.27 -11.40 -2.52
CA PRO A 36 15.89 -11.45 -3.83
C PRO A 36 15.95 -10.05 -4.46
N VAL A 37 17.08 -9.76 -5.11
CA VAL A 37 17.38 -8.48 -5.78
C VAL A 37 16.26 -8.08 -6.74
N GLU A 38 15.64 -9.06 -7.40
CA GLU A 38 14.55 -8.86 -8.36
C GLU A 38 13.27 -8.35 -7.69
N VAL A 39 12.96 -8.85 -6.49
CA VAL A 39 11.83 -8.36 -5.69
C VAL A 39 12.08 -6.93 -5.22
N ILE A 40 13.31 -6.60 -4.80
CA ILE A 40 13.67 -5.22 -4.44
C ILE A 40 13.53 -4.28 -5.64
N ASN A 41 13.89 -4.73 -6.84
CA ASN A 41 13.72 -3.96 -8.08
C ASN A 41 12.23 -3.71 -8.42
N GLU A 42 11.35 -4.68 -8.18
CA GLU A 42 9.89 -4.46 -8.33
C GLU A 42 9.36 -3.48 -7.25
N ALA A 43 9.87 -3.55 -6.03
CA ALA A 43 9.52 -2.57 -4.99
C ALA A 43 9.98 -1.15 -5.37
N LEU A 44 11.15 -1.01 -6.01
CA LEU A 44 11.60 0.26 -6.60
C LEU A 44 10.62 0.77 -7.66
N LYS A 45 10.16 -0.09 -8.57
CA LYS A 45 9.18 0.26 -9.60
C LYS A 45 7.89 0.81 -8.99
N GLU A 46 7.38 0.16 -7.94
CA GLU A 46 6.26 0.64 -7.13
C GLU A 46 6.50 2.07 -6.61
N THR A 47 7.66 2.34 -6.03
CA THR A 47 7.97 3.71 -5.55
C THR A 47 7.93 4.76 -6.67
N VAL A 48 8.30 4.39 -7.90
CA VAL A 48 8.27 5.29 -9.06
C VAL A 48 6.83 5.54 -9.50
N ILE A 49 6.02 4.50 -9.60
CA ILE A 49 4.60 4.58 -9.99
C ILE A 49 3.83 5.49 -9.04
N TYR A 50 4.08 5.35 -7.73
CA TYR A 50 3.43 6.12 -6.69
C TYR A 50 4.11 7.47 -6.39
N ASN A 51 5.13 7.84 -7.17
CA ASN A 51 5.95 9.04 -6.97
C ASN A 51 6.50 9.19 -5.53
N ALA A 52 6.78 8.07 -4.88
CA ALA A 52 7.24 7.96 -3.50
C ALA A 52 8.72 7.52 -3.44
N LYS A 53 9.60 8.25 -4.15
CA LYS A 53 11.02 7.94 -4.37
C LYS A 53 11.90 8.12 -3.12
N ASN A 54 11.62 7.38 -2.06
CA ASN A 54 12.38 7.37 -0.82
C ASN A 54 12.46 5.97 -0.21
N THR A 55 13.52 5.71 0.55
CA THR A 55 13.75 4.40 1.18
C THR A 55 12.71 4.06 2.26
N ARG A 56 12.06 5.04 2.89
CA ARG A 56 10.98 4.79 3.88
C ARG A 56 9.76 4.12 3.26
N TYR A 57 9.33 4.58 2.08
CA TYR A 57 8.22 3.98 1.37
C TYR A 57 8.61 2.58 0.87
N LEU A 58 9.81 2.46 0.31
CA LEU A 58 10.34 1.18 -0.13
C LEU A 58 10.39 0.14 1.01
N ASN A 59 10.91 0.52 2.18
CA ASN A 59 10.90 -0.27 3.40
C ASN A 59 9.49 -0.77 3.75
N ARG A 60 8.48 0.11 3.66
CA ARG A 60 7.10 -0.26 3.96
C ARG A 60 6.56 -1.31 2.99
N VAL A 61 6.86 -1.17 1.70
CA VAL A 61 6.47 -2.14 0.66
C VAL A 61 7.15 -3.48 0.94
N LEU A 62 8.47 -3.48 1.15
CA LEU A 62 9.26 -4.69 1.42
C LEU A 62 8.81 -5.39 2.71
N ASN A 63 8.55 -4.65 3.79
CA ASN A 63 8.05 -5.23 5.04
C ASN A 63 6.66 -5.87 4.88
N ASN A 64 5.78 -5.26 4.08
CA ASN A 64 4.47 -5.84 3.77
C ASN A 64 4.64 -7.15 2.98
N TRP A 65 5.52 -7.16 1.97
CA TRP A 65 5.80 -8.35 1.18
C TRP A 65 6.43 -9.46 2.00
N LYS A 66 7.40 -9.14 2.87
CA LYS A 66 8.00 -10.08 3.82
C LYS A 66 6.95 -10.69 4.76
N ALA A 67 6.06 -9.87 5.31
CA ALA A 67 4.99 -10.34 6.20
C ALA A 67 4.01 -11.30 5.49
N ASN A 68 3.79 -11.13 4.18
CA ASN A 68 2.93 -11.99 3.38
C ASN A 68 3.67 -13.17 2.73
N GLY A 69 4.98 -13.36 2.98
CA GLY A 69 5.77 -14.42 2.36
C GLY A 69 5.94 -14.28 0.85
N ILE A 70 6.01 -13.04 0.37
CA ILE A 70 6.20 -12.69 -1.04
C ILE A 70 7.70 -12.59 -1.33
N ASP A 71 8.23 -13.64 -1.94
CA ASP A 71 9.65 -13.85 -2.24
C ASP A 71 9.94 -14.02 -3.74
N THR A 72 8.92 -14.06 -4.60
CA THR A 72 9.08 -14.19 -6.05
C THR A 72 8.44 -13.02 -6.79
N VAL A 73 8.99 -12.69 -7.96
CA VAL A 73 8.44 -11.65 -8.86
C VAL A 73 6.98 -11.95 -9.23
N GLU A 74 6.63 -13.22 -9.42
CA GLU A 74 5.25 -13.64 -9.71
C GLU A 74 4.30 -13.30 -8.55
N LYS A 75 4.69 -13.61 -7.31
CA LYS A 75 3.90 -13.28 -6.11
C LYS A 75 3.78 -11.77 -5.91
N VAL A 76 4.82 -11.01 -6.26
CA VAL A 76 4.78 -9.54 -6.23
C VAL A 76 3.69 -9.01 -7.16
N GLU A 77 3.63 -9.49 -8.40
CA GLU A 77 2.62 -9.04 -9.37
C GLU A 77 1.21 -9.41 -8.90
N ILE A 78 1.01 -10.61 -8.35
CA ILE A 78 -0.27 -11.01 -7.74
C ILE A 78 -0.66 -10.05 -6.61
N SER A 79 0.26 -9.77 -5.68
CA SER A 79 0.00 -8.84 -4.57
C SER A 79 -0.32 -7.43 -5.06
N ARG A 80 0.29 -6.99 -6.16
CA ARG A 80 0.04 -5.69 -6.78
C ARG A 80 -1.37 -5.62 -7.38
N LEU A 81 -1.79 -6.66 -8.11
CA LEU A 81 -3.14 -6.77 -8.65
C LEU A 81 -4.19 -6.78 -7.52
N GLU A 82 -3.94 -7.52 -6.44
CA GLU A 82 -4.82 -7.51 -5.27
C GLU A 82 -4.95 -6.12 -4.64
N PHE A 83 -3.85 -5.36 -4.56
CA PHE A 83 -3.84 -4.02 -4.01
C PHE A 83 -4.71 -3.06 -4.84
N GLU A 84 -4.59 -3.11 -6.17
CA GLU A 84 -5.42 -2.31 -7.08
C GLU A 84 -6.91 -2.68 -6.97
N ASN A 85 -7.22 -3.98 -6.92
CA ASN A 85 -8.61 -4.45 -6.75
C ASN A 85 -9.20 -3.97 -5.42
N LYS A 86 -8.44 -4.02 -4.32
CA LYS A 86 -8.85 -3.49 -3.01
C LYS A 86 -9.08 -1.98 -3.05
N LYS A 87 -8.29 -1.23 -3.83
CA LYS A 87 -8.45 0.22 -4.00
C LYS A 87 -9.73 0.57 -4.76
N GLN A 88 -10.08 -0.18 -5.80
CA GLN A 88 -11.33 0.00 -6.56
C GLN A 88 -12.57 -0.33 -5.70
N GLY A 89 -12.54 -1.43 -4.93
CA GLY A 89 -13.64 -1.81 -4.05
C GLY A 89 -13.92 -0.81 -2.93
N LYS A 90 -12.91 -0.09 -2.45
CA LYS A 90 -13.08 1.02 -1.48
C LYS A 90 -13.75 2.25 -2.11
N PHE A 91 -13.48 2.52 -3.38
CA PHE A 91 -14.11 3.65 -4.09
C PHE A 91 -15.62 3.43 -4.20
N GLN A 92 -16.07 2.20 -4.49
CA GLN A 92 -17.49 1.85 -4.60
C GLN A 92 -18.25 1.95 -3.26
N LYS A 93 -17.62 1.58 -2.14
CA LYS A 93 -18.24 1.71 -0.79
C LYS A 93 -18.48 3.16 -0.37
N GLN A 94 -17.83 4.13 -0.99
CA GLN A 94 -18.00 5.56 -0.71
C GLN A 94 -18.96 6.26 -1.67
N ILE A 95 -19.55 5.53 -2.64
CA ILE A 95 -20.65 6.02 -3.48
C ILE A 95 -21.99 5.85 -2.72
N GLY A 96 -21.98 5.95 -1.40
CA GLY A 96 -23.16 6.39 -0.67
C GLY A 96 -23.28 7.89 -0.90
N SER A 97 -24.45 8.39 -1.22
CA SER A 97 -24.64 9.83 -1.42
C SER A 97 -24.13 10.61 -0.21
N ASN A 98 -23.35 11.68 -0.41
CA ASN A 98 -23.04 12.67 0.63
C ASN A 98 -24.29 13.43 1.13
N ILE A 99 -25.49 13.00 0.72
CA ILE A 99 -26.77 13.54 1.09
C ILE A 99 -27.18 12.83 2.39
N PRO A 100 -27.33 13.57 3.50
CA PRO A 100 -27.78 12.98 4.76
C PRO A 100 -29.15 12.33 4.63
N GLU A 101 -29.42 11.29 5.43
CA GLU A 101 -30.70 10.56 5.41
C GLU A 101 -31.92 11.47 5.66
N TRP A 102 -31.76 12.54 6.46
CA TRP A 102 -32.82 13.53 6.72
C TRP A 102 -33.24 14.33 5.49
N SER A 103 -32.44 14.33 4.42
CA SER A 103 -32.77 15.01 3.15
C SER A 103 -33.69 14.16 2.25
N ASN A 104 -34.02 12.93 2.64
CA ASN A 104 -34.99 12.09 1.93
C ASN A 104 -36.42 12.59 2.25
N PRO A 105 -37.28 12.87 1.25
CA PRO A 105 -38.68 13.26 1.48
C PRO A 105 -39.49 12.27 2.34
N ASP A 106 -39.07 11.00 2.35
CA ASP A 106 -39.69 9.93 3.14
C ASP A 106 -39.06 9.72 4.52
N TYR A 107 -38.13 10.59 4.95
CA TYR A 107 -37.50 10.49 6.26
C TYR A 107 -38.52 10.69 7.39
N LYS A 108 -38.47 9.79 8.39
CA LYS A 108 -39.26 9.89 9.62
C LYS A 108 -38.31 10.03 10.79
N ASP A 109 -38.55 11.04 11.62
CA ASP A 109 -37.83 11.18 12.88
C ASP A 109 -38.02 9.90 13.73
N PRO A 110 -36.96 9.36 14.34
CA PRO A 110 -37.09 8.26 15.28
C PRO A 110 -37.99 8.67 16.45
N ASP A 111 -38.76 7.72 16.98
CA ASP A 111 -39.62 8.01 18.13
C ASP A 111 -38.76 8.43 19.33
N PHE A 112 -39.20 9.43 20.09
CA PHE A 112 -38.43 9.99 21.21
C PHE A 112 -38.07 8.91 22.24
N LEU A 113 -38.92 7.90 22.38
CA LEU A 113 -38.70 6.75 23.27
C LEU A 113 -37.58 5.83 22.77
N GLU A 114 -37.47 5.61 21.46
CA GLU A 114 -36.43 4.80 20.83
C GLU A 114 -35.05 5.49 20.93
N PHE A 115 -35.02 6.82 20.75
CA PHE A 115 -33.82 7.64 20.87
C PHE A 115 -33.28 7.69 22.32
N ALA A 116 -34.17 7.84 23.30
CA ALA A 116 -33.78 8.03 24.71
C ALA A 116 -33.34 6.74 25.41
N LEU A 117 -33.90 5.59 25.00
CA LEU A 117 -33.72 4.32 25.71
C LEU A 117 -32.69 3.41 25.03
N GLY A 118 -32.30 3.73 23.78
CA GLY A 118 -31.41 2.91 22.95
C GLY A 118 -32.03 1.55 22.65
N ASN A 119 -31.46 0.83 21.69
CA ASN A 119 -31.91 -0.50 21.25
C ASN A 119 -31.66 -1.59 22.30
N ASN A 120 -32.25 -1.46 23.49
CA ASN A 120 -32.18 -2.41 24.60
C ASN A 120 -33.52 -3.17 24.81
N TYR A 121 -34.30 -3.35 23.74
CA TYR A 121 -35.52 -4.14 23.75
C TYR A 121 -35.41 -5.37 22.84
N GLU A 122 -34.57 -6.33 23.23
CA GLU A 122 -34.76 -7.77 23.00
C GLU A 122 -34.27 -8.55 24.23
#